data_AF-A0A564ZJY2-F1
#
_entry.id   AF-A0A564ZJY2-F1
#
_cell.length_a   1.000
_cell.length_b   1.000
_cell.length_c   1.000
_cell.angle_alpha   90.00
_cell.angle_beta   90.00
_cell.angle_gamma   90.00
#
_symmetry.space_group_name_H-M   'P 1'
#
loop_
_entity.id
_entity.type
_entity.pdbx_description
1 polymer ?
#
loop_
_entity_poly.entity_id
_entity_poly.type
_entity_poly.pdbx_seq_one_letter_code
_entity_poly.pdbx_strand_id
1 'polypeptide(L)'
;MRPPCRGEVWLVDLGLAAKIRPCLVLGVPHAEEDRALITVVPHTTSLRGTGYEIAVPVPFLRSGAFDAQGIVTVPTVRLMRPLGILSPEQLQAVVAGVCFWIGIDIRS
;
A
#
# COMPACT_ATOMS: atom_id res chain seq x y z
N MET A 1 -18.76 -4.92 -7.08
CA MET A 1 -17.83 -4.38 -6.07
C MET A 1 -17.14 -3.17 -6.70
N ARG A 2 -16.99 -2.04 -6.00
CA ARG A 2 -16.31 -0.86 -6.57
C ARG A 2 -14.81 -1.16 -6.75
N PRO A 3 -14.16 -0.70 -7.83
CA PRO A 3 -12.72 -0.83 -7.99
C PRO A 3 -11.96 -0.17 -6.84
N PRO A 4 -10.87 -0.79 -6.35
CA PRO A 4 -10.02 -0.18 -5.34
C PRO A 4 -9.43 1.12 -5.86
N CYS A 5 -9.38 2.14 -5.02
CA CYS A 5 -8.88 3.46 -5.38
C CYS A 5 -7.56 3.76 -4.66
N ARG A 6 -6.70 4.52 -5.34
CA ARG A 6 -5.43 5.00 -4.76
C ARG A 6 -5.70 5.74 -3.46
N GLY A 7 -4.90 5.45 -2.42
CA GLY A 7 -5.08 6.00 -1.08
C GLY A 7 -5.95 5.15 -0.15
N GLU A 8 -6.72 4.21 -0.68
CA GLU A 8 -7.46 3.25 0.15
C GLU A 8 -6.52 2.22 0.77
N VAL A 9 -6.80 1.81 2.00
CA VAL A 9 -6.11 0.73 2.68
C VAL A 9 -7.03 -0.48 2.73
N TRP A 10 -6.52 -1.61 2.26
CA TRP A 10 -7.27 -2.87 2.12
C TRP A 10 -6.60 -4.00 2.88
N LEU A 11 -7.39 -4.94 3.36
CA LEU A 11 -6.87 -6.24 3.78
C LEU A 11 -6.60 -7.07 2.52
N VAL A 12 -5.35 -7.48 2.33
CA VAL A 12 -4.88 -8.15 1.09
C VAL A 12 -4.23 -9.49 1.44
N ASP A 13 -4.58 -10.52 0.67
CA ASP A 13 -3.86 -11.79 0.64
C ASP A 13 -2.68 -11.70 -0.35
N LEU A 14 -1.46 -11.63 0.16
CA LEU A 14 -0.27 -11.54 -0.70
C LEU A 14 0.23 -12.91 -1.22
N GLY A 15 -0.51 -13.99 -0.99
CA GLY A 15 -0.20 -15.32 -1.52
C GLY A 15 0.99 -15.99 -0.83
N LEU A 16 2.15 -16.04 -1.49
CA LEU A 16 3.32 -16.79 -1.04
C LEU A 16 3.79 -16.28 0.34
N ALA A 17 3.76 -17.18 1.33
CA ALA A 17 3.97 -16.98 2.77
C ALA A 17 2.76 -16.50 3.61
N ALA A 18 1.53 -16.54 3.09
CA ALA A 18 0.27 -16.47 3.86
C ALA A 18 0.10 -15.24 4.80
N LYS A 19 0.68 -14.09 4.45
CA LYS A 19 0.51 -12.86 5.23
C LYS A 19 -0.66 -12.05 4.69
N ILE A 20 -1.87 -12.37 5.15
CA ILE A 20 -3.02 -11.48 5.05
C ILE A 20 -2.72 -10.26 5.92
N ARG A 21 -2.63 -9.08 5.31
CA ARG A 21 -2.31 -7.85 6.05
C ARG A 21 -2.87 -6.60 5.38
N PRO A 22 -3.03 -5.50 6.14
CA PRO A 22 -3.36 -4.22 5.57
C PRO A 22 -2.31 -3.80 4.54
N CYS A 23 -2.74 -3.31 3.39
CA CYS A 23 -1.88 -2.75 2.36
C CYS A 23 -2.52 -1.47 1.82
N LEU A 24 -1.72 -0.44 1.60
CA LEU A 24 -2.12 0.78 0.92
C LEU A 24 -2.16 0.54 -0.59
N VAL A 25 -3.26 0.92 -1.24
CA VAL A 25 -3.40 0.91 -2.69
C VAL A 25 -2.67 2.12 -3.27
N LEU A 26 -1.64 1.87 -4.10
CA LEU A 26 -0.94 2.90 -4.87
C LEU A 26 -1.31 2.89 -6.35
N GLY A 27 -1.66 1.73 -6.92
CA GLY A 27 -2.06 1.63 -8.31
C GLY A 27 -3.29 2.50 -8.63
N VAL A 28 -3.36 2.96 -9.88
CA VAL A 28 -4.60 3.54 -10.43
C VAL A 28 -5.60 2.41 -10.75
N PRO A 29 -6.91 2.69 -10.78
CA PRO A 29 -7.88 1.73 -11.28
C PRO A 29 -7.49 1.26 -12.69
N HIS A 30 -7.63 -0.04 -12.95
CA HIS A 30 -7.42 -0.61 -14.28
C HIS A 30 -8.67 -0.37 -15.16
N ALA A 31 -8.48 -0.17 -16.45
CA ALA A 31 -9.57 -0.20 -17.42
C ALA A 31 -10.05 -1.66 -17.66
N GLU A 32 -11.18 -1.85 -18.33
CA GLU A 32 -11.72 -3.20 -18.61
C GLU A 32 -10.80 -4.03 -19.50
N GLU A 33 -10.08 -3.37 -20.42
CA GLU A 33 -9.09 -3.98 -21.30
C GLU A 33 -7.73 -4.28 -20.63
N ASP A 34 -7.49 -3.72 -19.45
CA ASP A 34 -6.24 -3.88 -18.73
C ASP A 34 -6.19 -5.20 -17.95
N ARG A 35 -4.98 -5.62 -17.56
CA ARG A 35 -4.84 -6.71 -16.60
C ARG A 35 -5.43 -6.27 -15.25
N ALA A 36 -6.27 -7.13 -14.65
CA ALA A 36 -6.87 -6.93 -13.33
C ALA A 36 -5.83 -7.04 -12.19
N LEU A 37 -4.88 -6.10 -12.16
CA LEU A 37 -3.77 -6.01 -11.23
C LEU A 37 -3.84 -4.70 -10.44
N ILE A 38 -3.22 -4.70 -9.26
CA ILE A 38 -3.09 -3.50 -8.44
C ILE A 38 -1.77 -3.52 -7.67
N THR A 39 -1.07 -2.38 -7.64
CA THR A 39 0.15 -2.20 -6.87
C THR A 39 -0.18 -1.69 -5.48
N VAL A 40 0.35 -2.35 -4.45
CA VAL A 40 0.09 -2.06 -3.04
C VAL A 40 1.37 -1.99 -2.22
N VAL A 41 1.32 -1.30 -1.09
CA VAL A 41 2.41 -1.23 -0.09
C VAL A 41 1.92 -1.84 1.22
N PRO A 42 2.57 -2.89 1.74
CA PRO A 42 2.11 -3.56 2.96
C PRO A 42 2.37 -2.71 4.21
N HIS A 43 1.45 -2.80 5.17
CA HIS A 43 1.67 -2.33 6.53
C HIS A 43 2.32 -3.43 7.37
N THR A 44 3.32 -3.09 8.16
CA THR A 44 4.00 -3.98 9.10
C THR A 44 3.93 -3.44 10.52
N THR A 45 3.70 -4.32 11.48
CA THR A 45 3.83 -4.03 12.93
C THR A 45 5.18 -4.51 13.48
N SER A 46 5.96 -5.24 12.68
CA SER A 46 7.29 -5.73 13.02
C SER A 46 8.33 -4.82 12.36
N LEU A 47 8.63 -3.71 13.02
CA LEU A 47 9.56 -2.69 12.54
C LEU A 47 11.01 -3.14 12.68
N ARG A 48 11.85 -2.68 11.75
CA ARG A 48 13.30 -2.89 11.68
C ARG A 48 14.08 -1.59 11.90
N GLY A 49 13.40 -0.45 11.97
CA GLY A 49 14.01 0.86 12.18
C GLY A 49 14.71 1.41 10.94
N THR A 50 14.27 1.03 9.74
CA THR A 50 14.86 1.51 8.48
C THR A 50 14.20 2.80 8.02
N GLY A 51 14.89 3.57 7.18
CA GLY A 51 14.32 4.79 6.56
C GLY A 51 13.19 4.54 5.56
N TYR A 52 12.82 3.28 5.31
CA TYR A 52 11.76 2.88 4.38
C TYR A 52 10.46 2.47 5.09
N GLU A 53 10.44 2.56 6.42
CA GLU A 53 9.26 2.32 7.25
C GLU A 53 8.54 3.65 7.51
N ILE A 54 7.50 3.92 6.71
CA ILE A 54 6.76 5.18 6.77
C ILE A 54 5.62 5.08 7.78
N ALA A 55 5.82 5.67 8.95
CA ALA A 55 4.83 5.71 10.01
C ALA A 55 3.67 6.66 9.64
N VAL A 56 2.46 6.11 9.54
CA VAL A 56 1.24 6.86 9.26
C VAL A 56 0.17 6.42 10.26
N PRO A 57 -0.01 7.16 11.38
CA PRO A 57 -0.98 6.80 12.40
C PRO A 57 -2.40 7.06 11.89
N VAL A 58 -3.21 5.99 11.85
CA VAL A 58 -4.63 6.04 11.47
C VAL A 58 -5.44 5.12 12.38
N PRO A 59 -6.70 5.46 12.71
CA PRO A 59 -7.49 4.74 13.72
C PRO A 59 -7.85 3.29 13.33
N PHE A 60 -7.78 2.95 12.03
CA PHE A 60 -8.14 1.63 11.52
C PHE A 60 -6.94 0.68 11.35
N LEU A 61 -5.73 1.09 11.74
CA LEU A 61 -4.52 0.26 11.75
C LEU A 61 -3.94 0.15 13.16
N ARG A 62 -3.23 -0.95 13.42
CA ARG A 62 -2.37 -1.05 14.61
C ARG A 62 -1.15 -0.15 14.43
N SER A 63 -0.51 0.23 15.54
CA SER A 63 0.78 0.93 15.50
C SER A 63 1.80 0.15 14.67
N GLY A 64 2.46 0.84 13.75
CA GLY A 64 3.33 0.25 12.74
C GLY A 64 3.65 1.26 11.64
N ALA A 65 4.09 0.75 10.48
CA ALA A 65 4.48 1.56 9.35
C ALA A 65 4.14 0.87 8.02
N PHE A 66 3.99 1.67 6.96
CA PHE A 66 4.00 1.15 5.59
C PHE A 66 5.45 0.88 5.18
N ASP A 67 5.72 -0.36 4.77
CA ASP A 67 7.05 -0.79 4.33
C ASP A 67 7.19 -0.54 2.82
N ALA A 68 7.87 0.55 2.47
CA ALA A 68 8.08 0.96 1.09
C ALA A 68 8.84 -0.10 0.26
N GLN A 69 9.72 -0.89 0.90
CA GLN A 69 10.49 -1.94 0.21
C GLN A 69 9.62 -3.14 -0.15
N GLY A 70 8.54 -3.35 0.60
CA GLY A 70 7.57 -4.41 0.39
C GLY A 70 6.56 -4.15 -0.74
N ILE A 71 6.72 -3.07 -1.52
CA ILE A 71 5.84 -2.75 -2.65
C ILE A 71 5.71 -3.94 -3.61
N VAL A 72 4.47 -4.27 -3.99
CA VAL A 72 4.17 -5.45 -4.79
C VAL A 72 2.91 -5.24 -5.62
N THR A 73 2.88 -5.85 -6.81
CA THR A 73 1.68 -5.93 -7.66
C THR A 73 1.01 -7.28 -7.49
N VAL A 74 -0.29 -7.27 -7.21
CA VAL A 74 -1.11 -8.47 -7.02
C VAL A 74 -2.36 -8.43 -7.90
N PRO A 75 -2.97 -9.59 -8.22
CA PRO A 75 -4.31 -9.62 -8.80
C PRO A 75 -5.33 -8.92 -7.91
N THR A 76 -6.26 -8.15 -8.49
CA THR A 76 -7.28 -7.42 -7.72
C THR A 76 -8.18 -8.33 -6.89
N VAL A 77 -8.37 -9.58 -7.32
CA VAL A 77 -9.09 -10.62 -6.56
C VAL A 77 -8.46 -10.96 -5.20
N ARG A 78 -7.20 -10.54 -4.95
CA ARG A 78 -6.52 -10.69 -3.65
C ARG A 78 -6.92 -9.63 -2.64
N LEU A 79 -7.61 -8.56 -3.06
CA LEU A 79 -8.14 -7.54 -2.16
C LEU A 79 -9.42 -8.06 -1.52
N MET A 80 -9.40 -8.24 -0.22
CA MET A 80 -10.48 -8.92 0.51
C MET A 80 -11.51 -7.93 1.03
N ARG A 81 -11.07 -6.88 1.74
CA ARG A 81 -11.96 -5.92 2.42
C ARG A 81 -11.30 -4.54 2.58
N PRO A 82 -12.00 -3.43 2.29
CA PRO A 82 -11.49 -2.09 2.61
C PRO A 82 -11.47 -1.85 4.12
N LEU A 83 -10.45 -1.15 4.60
CA LEU A 83 -10.24 -0.82 6.02
C LEU A 83 -10.39 0.69 6.29
N GLY A 84 -10.00 1.52 5.34
CA GLY A 84 -10.07 2.97 5.45
C GLY A 84 -9.38 3.66 4.28
N ILE A 85 -9.22 4.98 4.38
CA ILE A 85 -8.56 5.81 3.38
C ILE A 85 -7.57 6.74 4.07
N LEU A 86 -6.40 6.93 3.47
CA LEU A 86 -5.42 7.91 3.92
C LEU A 86 -5.78 9.31 3.43
N SER A 87 -5.42 10.34 4.19
CA SER A 87 -5.46 11.72 3.69
C SER A 87 -4.45 11.91 2.54
N PRO A 88 -4.60 12.95 1.72
CA PRO A 88 -3.63 13.25 0.66
C PRO A 88 -2.19 13.38 1.18
N GLU A 89 -2.00 14.01 2.33
CA GLU A 89 -0.68 14.21 2.95
C GLU A 89 -0.07 12.88 3.42
N GLN A 90 -0.90 12.02 4.02
CA GLN A 90 -0.50 10.69 4.47
C GLN A 90 -0.12 9.79 3.28
N LEU A 91 -0.94 9.81 2.22
CA LEU A 91 -0.63 9.09 0.98
C LEU A 91 0.69 9.61 0.37
N GLN A 92 0.89 10.92 0.33
CA GLN A 92 2.09 11.53 -0.23
C GLN A 92 3.35 11.10 0.53
N ALA A 93 3.29 10.98 1.86
CA ALA A 93 4.41 10.48 2.66
C ALA A 93 4.82 9.05 2.26
N VAL A 94 3.85 8.14 2.07
CA VAL A 94 4.15 6.76 1.64
C VAL A 94 4.67 6.71 0.20
N VAL A 95 4.13 7.55 -0.68
CA VAL A 95 4.59 7.68 -2.07
C VAL A 95 6.04 8.16 -2.12
N ALA A 96 6.39 9.18 -1.33
CA ALA A 96 7.76 9.66 -1.22
C ALA A 96 8.72 8.55 -0.73
N GLY A 97 8.30 7.76 0.27
CA GLY A 97 9.06 6.61 0.74
C GLY A 97 9.29 5.55 -0.33
N VAL A 98 8.27 5.24 -1.14
CA VAL A 98 8.39 4.31 -2.28
C VAL A 98 9.31 4.87 -3.35
N CYS A 99 9.15 6.13 -3.75
CA CYS A 99 10.00 6.77 -4.75
C CYS A 99 11.47 6.76 -4.32
N PHE A 100 11.73 7.09 -3.05
CA PHE A 100 13.07 7.01 -2.48
C PHE A 100 13.63 5.58 -2.51
N TRP A 101 12.81 4.56 -2.21
CA TRP A 101 13.22 3.15 -2.29
C TRP A 101 13.64 2.73 -3.71
N ILE A 102 12.89 3.12 -4.74
CA ILE A 102 13.17 2.74 -6.13
C ILE A 102 14.07 3.74 -6.88
N GLY A 103 14.71 4.68 -6.17
CA GLY A 103 15.67 5.62 -6.74
C GLY A 103 15.05 6.71 -7.63
N ILE A 104 13.76 7.01 -7.45
CA ILE A 104 13.10 8.13 -8.14
C ILE A 104 13.20 9.38 -7.27
N ASP A 105 13.94 10.37 -7.78
CA ASP A 105 14.00 11.72 -7.22
C ASP A 105 12.84 12.56 -7.79
N ILE A 106 11.71 12.58 -7.08
CA ILE A 106 10.62 13.52 -7.37
C ILE A 106 10.96 14.82 -6.66
N ARG A 107 11.81 15.65 -7.27
CA ARG A 107 11.95 17.04 -6.85
C ARG A 107 10.59 17.71 -7.03
N SER A 108 9.98 18.10 -5.91
CA SER A 108 8.82 18.99 -5.87
C SER A 108 9.21 20.39 -6.33
#